data_AF-A0A9X2SAC4-F1
#
_entry.id   AF-A0A9X2SAC4-F1
#
_cell.length_a   1.000
_cell.length_b   1.000
_cell.length_c   1.000
_cell.angle_alpha   90.00
_cell.angle_beta   90.00
_cell.angle_gamma   90.00
#
_symmetry.space_group_name_H-M   'P 1'
#
loop_
_entity.id
_entity.type
_entity.pdbx_description
1 polymer ?
#
loop_
_entity_poly.entity_id
_entity_poly.type
_entity_poly.pdbx_seq_one_letter_code
_entity_poly.pdbx_strand_id
1 'polypeptide(L)'
;MSGPVKGGATVKARAELALNDEFLRKAVRFTTERLRNGKKKASEEHGNWEEWRERGRQIRLHTIAHLDYYLNLFVNNARANGVHVHFAETAEEAVKLTLDIAKHSGARSVVKSKSMVTEELHLNHALDSIGVEAIETDLGEYIIQLAGEMPSHIVIPAIHKNRYQIAELLSKEAGYELPPDTTALAGFVRKKLREKFLEADIGMTGCNFAIAETGSMVLFENEGNARMVSTVPKTQVTLMGMERIIPSWSDLEVMATLLPRSATGQKLTMYMSGITGPRRSGDADGPEEMHIIIVDNGRSLQLGDPEFQELLNCIRCGACLNACPVYRHIGGHAYGSTYSGPIGAVLTPSLNKNIAEWDDIANASSLCGACYEACPVKIPLHDMLVYLRRRKVESGHGNKLESIGMQGFASVMGSAKRMSGIVKLGKLGQKLVAKDGEIRLKLGPLKGWNTYRVTPSLPKEAFRDQWPTLESELRNELREMKPDMLERMKQVAERQKQGGGGGHHG
;
A
#
# COMPACT_ATOMS: atom_id res chain seq x y z
N MET A 1 24.24 3.45 13.21
CA MET A 1 23.92 4.55 12.26
C MET A 1 24.19 4.11 10.82
N SER A 2 23.36 3.23 10.28
CA SER A 2 22.97 3.29 8.87
C SER A 2 21.79 4.26 8.85
N GLY A 3 22.11 5.54 8.65
CA GLY A 3 21.13 6.64 8.67
C GLY A 3 20.05 6.50 7.60
N PRO A 4 19.07 7.41 7.58
CA PRO A 4 18.08 7.49 6.51
C PRO A 4 18.81 7.47 5.17
N VAL A 5 18.25 6.74 4.20
CA VAL A 5 18.73 6.59 2.81
C VAL A 5 19.68 7.74 2.43
N LYS A 6 20.96 7.44 2.21
CA LYS A 6 21.90 8.37 1.58
C LYS A 6 21.40 8.69 0.17
N GLY A 7 20.49 9.66 0.07
CA GLY A 7 19.84 10.05 -1.18
C GLY A 7 18.57 10.85 -0.93
N GLY A 8 18.69 12.18 -0.97
CA GLY A 8 17.59 13.15 -1.01
C GLY A 8 16.92 13.46 0.34
N ALA A 9 17.06 14.70 0.83
CA ALA A 9 16.45 15.17 2.08
C ALA A 9 14.91 15.14 2.09
N THR A 10 14.26 14.98 0.93
CA THR A 10 12.79 14.99 0.77
C THR A 10 12.31 13.89 -0.19
N VAL A 11 11.05 13.47 -0.08
CA VAL A 11 10.38 12.55 -1.01
C VAL A 11 10.44 13.09 -2.44
N LYS A 12 10.34 14.41 -2.62
CA LYS A 12 10.45 15.05 -3.93
C LYS A 12 11.82 14.81 -4.58
N ALA A 13 12.91 15.00 -3.83
CA ALA A 13 14.26 14.77 -4.35
C ALA A 13 14.48 13.30 -4.74
N ARG A 14 14.00 12.37 -3.91
CA ARG A 14 14.07 10.93 -4.23
C ARG A 14 13.19 10.54 -5.42
N ALA A 15 12.02 11.15 -5.54
CA ALA A 15 11.14 10.96 -6.69
C ALA A 15 11.78 11.48 -7.99
N GLU A 16 12.47 12.62 -7.97
CA GLU A 16 13.21 13.12 -9.13
C GLU A 16 14.32 12.15 -9.57
N LEU A 17 15.07 11.57 -8.63
CA LEU A 17 16.05 10.53 -8.95
C LEU A 17 15.39 9.31 -9.59
N ALA A 18 14.32 8.79 -8.99
CA ALA A 18 13.59 7.64 -9.50
C ALA A 18 12.94 7.89 -10.87
N LEU A 19 12.45 9.10 -11.13
CA LEU A 19 11.82 9.46 -12.41
C LEU A 19 12.82 9.51 -13.57
N ASN A 20 14.10 9.77 -13.26
CA ASN A 20 15.21 9.74 -14.21
C ASN A 20 15.83 8.35 -14.40
N ASP A 21 15.45 7.36 -13.59
CA ASP A 21 15.84 5.97 -13.77
C ASP A 21 14.81 5.22 -14.64
N GLU A 22 15.09 5.14 -15.94
CA GLU A 22 14.20 4.45 -16.89
C GLU A 22 14.09 2.95 -16.61
N PHE A 23 15.16 2.33 -16.10
CA PHE A 23 15.19 0.90 -15.82
C PHE A 23 14.29 0.57 -14.62
N LEU A 24 14.46 1.28 -13.50
CA LEU A 24 13.58 1.18 -12.33
C LEU A 24 12.11 1.31 -12.73
N ARG A 25 11.79 2.35 -13.51
CA ARG A 25 10.41 2.62 -13.96
C ARG A 25 9.83 1.48 -14.77
N LYS A 26 10.60 0.90 -15.70
CA LYS A 26 10.15 -0.25 -16.50
C LYS A 26 9.96 -1.49 -15.63
N ALA A 27 10.91 -1.80 -14.74
CA ALA A 27 10.86 -2.99 -13.88
C ALA A 27 9.68 -2.96 -12.90
N VAL A 28 9.49 -1.82 -12.22
CA VAL A 28 8.36 -1.62 -11.28
C VAL A 28 7.03 -1.66 -12.02
N ARG A 29 6.90 -0.96 -13.15
CA ARG A 29 5.66 -0.96 -13.95
C ARG A 29 5.29 -2.35 -14.44
N PHE A 30 6.24 -3.09 -15.02
CA PHE A 30 6.00 -4.44 -15.55
C PHE A 30 5.49 -5.37 -14.45
N THR A 31 6.18 -5.39 -13.31
CA THR A 31 5.84 -6.30 -12.21
C THR A 31 4.50 -5.94 -11.56
N THR A 32 4.27 -4.66 -11.28
CA THR A 32 2.99 -4.19 -10.70
C THR A 32 1.80 -4.42 -11.63
N GLU A 33 1.97 -4.26 -12.95
CA GLU A 33 0.93 -4.58 -13.93
C GLU A 33 0.59 -6.07 -13.94
N ARG A 34 1.60 -6.95 -13.88
CA ARG A 34 1.40 -8.40 -13.77
C ARG A 34 0.60 -8.75 -12.51
N LEU A 35 0.99 -8.21 -11.35
CA LEU A 35 0.30 -8.48 -10.08
C LEU A 35 -1.13 -7.94 -10.07
N ARG A 36 -1.35 -6.73 -10.59
CA ARG A 36 -2.69 -6.12 -10.69
C ARG A 36 -3.61 -6.94 -11.59
N ASN A 37 -3.12 -7.39 -12.75
CA ASN A 37 -3.88 -8.21 -13.68
C ASN A 37 -4.14 -9.61 -13.11
N GLY A 38 -3.15 -10.21 -12.44
CA GLY A 38 -3.29 -11.49 -11.74
C GLY A 38 -4.37 -11.43 -10.67
N LYS A 39 -4.37 -10.37 -9.84
CA LYS A 39 -5.45 -10.12 -8.88
C LYS A 39 -6.80 -10.03 -9.56
N LYS A 40 -6.92 -9.19 -10.60
CA LYS A 40 -8.19 -8.96 -11.32
C LYS A 40 -8.78 -10.30 -11.81
N LYS A 41 -7.96 -11.09 -12.51
CA LYS A 41 -8.34 -12.42 -13.00
C LYS A 41 -8.76 -13.33 -11.84
N ALA A 42 -7.97 -13.41 -10.78
CA ALA A 42 -8.26 -14.29 -9.64
C ALA A 42 -9.54 -13.89 -8.89
N SER A 43 -9.83 -12.58 -8.79
CA SER A 43 -11.08 -12.10 -8.20
C SER A 43 -12.29 -12.38 -9.08
N GLU A 44 -12.16 -12.24 -10.39
CA GLU A 44 -13.23 -12.53 -11.36
C GLU A 44 -13.55 -14.04 -11.39
N GLU A 45 -12.53 -14.89 -11.44
CA GLU A 45 -12.68 -16.35 -11.41
C GLU A 45 -13.29 -16.88 -10.11
N HIS A 46 -13.03 -16.21 -8.98
CA HIS A 46 -13.58 -16.64 -7.70
C HIS A 46 -15.07 -16.32 -7.56
N GLY A 47 -15.53 -15.24 -8.19
CA GLY A 47 -16.89 -14.73 -8.02
C GLY A 47 -17.12 -14.06 -6.65
N ASN A 48 -18.24 -13.33 -6.54
CA ASN A 48 -18.71 -12.67 -5.31
C ASN A 48 -17.63 -11.88 -4.56
N TRP A 49 -16.66 -11.30 -5.28
CA TRP A 49 -15.45 -10.76 -4.68
C TRP A 49 -15.75 -9.63 -3.68
N GLU A 50 -16.75 -8.79 -3.94
CA GLU A 50 -17.15 -7.72 -3.02
C GLU A 50 -17.73 -8.23 -1.70
N GLU A 51 -18.41 -9.38 -1.71
CA GLU A 51 -18.93 -10.03 -0.50
C GLU A 51 -17.78 -10.60 0.34
N TRP A 52 -16.81 -11.26 -0.29
CA TRP A 52 -15.59 -11.70 0.37
C TRP A 52 -14.81 -10.54 0.97
N ARG A 53 -14.67 -9.44 0.24
CA ARG A 53 -14.03 -8.21 0.75
C ARG A 53 -14.78 -7.63 1.94
N GLU A 54 -16.12 -7.64 1.89
CA GLU A 54 -16.94 -7.17 3.01
C GLU A 54 -16.77 -8.07 4.22
N ARG A 55 -16.84 -9.39 4.06
CA ARG A 55 -16.61 -10.34 5.15
C ARG A 55 -15.22 -10.16 5.76
N GLY A 56 -14.18 -10.01 4.92
CA GLY A 56 -12.83 -9.72 5.38
C GLY A 56 -12.74 -8.42 6.17
N ARG A 57 -13.37 -7.35 5.68
CA ARG A 57 -13.44 -6.06 6.40
C ARG A 57 -14.14 -6.23 7.76
N GLN A 58 -15.28 -6.91 7.81
CA GLN A 58 -16.04 -7.11 9.05
C GLN A 58 -15.25 -7.90 10.10
N ILE A 59 -14.54 -8.96 9.68
CA ILE A 59 -13.64 -9.70 10.57
C ILE A 59 -12.59 -8.75 11.16
N ARG A 60 -11.89 -7.99 10.30
CA ARG A 60 -10.82 -7.09 10.76
C ARG A 60 -11.35 -5.99 11.68
N LEU A 61 -12.45 -5.33 11.32
CA LEU A 61 -13.09 -4.31 12.15
C LEU A 61 -13.48 -4.86 13.52
N HIS A 62 -14.13 -6.02 13.55
CA HIS A 62 -14.51 -6.68 14.79
C HIS A 62 -13.29 -7.02 15.64
N THR A 63 -12.22 -7.57 15.03
CA THR A 63 -11.00 -7.91 15.76
C THR A 63 -10.31 -6.68 16.34
N ILE A 64 -10.18 -5.60 15.57
CA ILE A 64 -9.51 -4.38 16.05
C ILE A 64 -10.35 -3.68 17.14
N ALA A 65 -11.68 -3.72 17.06
CA ALA A 65 -12.55 -3.17 18.09
C ALA A 65 -12.48 -3.93 19.43
N HIS A 66 -12.08 -5.21 19.41
CA HIS A 66 -11.94 -6.08 20.59
C HIS A 66 -10.51 -6.62 20.73
N LEU A 67 -9.52 -5.79 20.36
CA LEU A 67 -8.14 -6.23 20.21
C LEU A 67 -7.54 -6.72 21.53
N ASP A 68 -7.88 -6.06 22.63
CA ASP A 68 -7.50 -6.42 24.00
C ASP A 68 -7.98 -7.84 24.36
N TYR A 69 -9.25 -8.16 24.07
CA TYR A 69 -9.81 -9.48 24.31
C TYR A 69 -9.07 -10.55 23.49
N TYR A 70 -8.89 -10.32 22.19
CA TYR A 70 -8.25 -11.29 21.32
C TYR A 70 -6.77 -11.48 21.61
N LEU A 71 -6.03 -10.41 21.97
CA LEU A 71 -4.64 -10.53 22.40
C LEU A 71 -4.53 -11.36 23.68
N ASN A 72 -5.40 -11.13 24.68
CA ASN A 72 -5.42 -11.94 25.89
C ASN A 72 -5.73 -13.42 25.60
N LEU A 73 -6.74 -13.68 24.76
CA LEU A 73 -7.09 -15.04 24.35
C LEU A 73 -5.91 -15.74 23.65
N PHE A 74 -5.28 -15.05 22.70
CA PHE A 74 -4.10 -15.55 21.99
C PHE A 74 -2.95 -15.86 22.94
N VAL A 75 -2.60 -14.93 23.83
CA VAL A 75 -1.48 -15.08 24.77
C VAL A 75 -1.71 -16.25 25.72
N ASN A 76 -2.94 -16.39 26.25
CA ASN A 76 -3.29 -17.50 27.13
C ASN A 76 -3.14 -18.84 26.41
N ASN A 77 -3.67 -18.95 25.19
CA ASN A 77 -3.59 -20.18 24.40
C ASN A 77 -2.15 -20.48 23.95
N ALA A 78 -1.39 -19.47 23.51
CA ALA A 78 0.01 -19.63 23.12
C ALA A 78 0.87 -20.12 24.30
N ARG A 79 0.71 -19.52 25.49
CA ARG A 79 1.38 -19.97 26.71
C ARG A 79 0.97 -21.38 27.12
N ALA A 80 -0.31 -21.72 26.99
CA ALA A 80 -0.79 -23.08 27.24
C ALA A 80 -0.15 -24.11 26.28
N ASN A 81 0.22 -23.70 25.06
CA ASN A 81 0.97 -24.51 24.11
C ASN A 81 2.50 -24.51 24.35
N GLY A 82 2.99 -23.92 25.44
CA GLY A 82 4.42 -23.88 25.77
C GLY A 82 5.21 -22.75 25.11
N VAL A 83 4.55 -21.72 24.59
CA VAL A 83 5.21 -20.56 23.99
C VAL A 83 5.55 -19.50 25.03
N HIS A 84 6.76 -18.94 24.95
CA HIS A 84 7.15 -17.75 25.71
C HIS A 84 6.66 -16.48 25.00
N VAL A 85 5.60 -15.85 25.54
CA VAL A 85 5.02 -14.62 24.95
C VAL A 85 5.50 -13.38 25.68
N HIS A 86 6.07 -12.45 24.91
CA HIS A 86 6.63 -11.17 25.32
C HIS A 86 5.87 -10.01 24.69
N PHE A 87 5.81 -8.88 25.38
CA PHE A 87 5.23 -7.63 24.87
C PHE A 87 6.31 -6.55 24.82
N ALA A 88 6.30 -5.79 23.73
CA ALA A 88 7.15 -4.62 23.55
C ALA A 88 6.29 -3.41 23.19
N GLU A 89 6.31 -2.39 24.03
CA GLU A 89 5.61 -1.13 23.77
C GLU A 89 6.32 -0.35 22.65
N THR A 90 7.65 -0.43 22.64
CA THR A 90 8.52 0.36 21.76
C THR A 90 9.41 -0.51 20.87
N ALA A 91 9.98 0.09 19.82
CA ALA A 91 10.98 -0.56 19.00
C ALA A 91 12.21 -0.99 19.81
N GLU A 92 12.67 -0.14 20.73
CA GLU A 92 13.84 -0.37 21.58
C GLU A 92 13.63 -1.59 22.49
N GLU A 93 12.44 -1.75 23.06
CA GLU A 93 12.09 -2.91 23.87
C GLU A 93 12.06 -4.20 23.05
N ALA A 94 11.47 -4.16 21.84
CA ALA A 94 11.42 -5.32 20.95
C ALA A 94 12.82 -5.77 20.53
N VAL A 95 13.71 -4.82 20.22
CA VAL A 95 15.12 -5.07 19.94
C VAL A 95 15.79 -5.69 21.15
N LYS A 96 15.65 -5.08 22.34
CA LYS A 96 16.26 -5.58 23.58
C LYS A 96 15.85 -7.03 23.88
N LEU A 97 14.55 -7.33 23.84
CA LEU A 97 14.03 -8.69 24.06
C LEU A 97 14.64 -9.69 23.08
N THR A 98 14.75 -9.30 21.81
CA THR A 98 15.35 -10.16 20.78
C THR A 98 16.83 -10.44 21.07
N LEU A 99 17.60 -9.41 21.46
CA LEU A 99 19.01 -9.56 21.81
C LEU A 99 19.21 -10.39 23.08
N ASP A 100 18.32 -10.25 24.06
CA ASP A 100 18.37 -11.02 25.31
C ASP A 100 18.09 -12.51 25.05
N ILE A 101 17.12 -12.82 24.19
CA ILE A 101 16.86 -14.20 23.73
C ILE A 101 18.11 -14.76 23.02
N ALA A 102 18.71 -13.99 22.09
CA ALA A 102 19.90 -14.41 21.36
C ALA A 102 21.11 -14.68 22.27
N LYS A 103 21.31 -13.86 23.30
CA LYS A 103 22.36 -14.08 24.31
C LYS A 103 22.06 -15.29 25.18
N HIS A 104 20.81 -15.48 25.58
CA HIS A 104 20.40 -16.60 26.43
C HIS A 104 20.62 -17.95 25.75
N SER A 105 20.29 -18.05 24.46
CA SER A 105 20.54 -19.26 23.67
C SER A 105 22.02 -19.45 23.27
N GLY A 106 22.89 -18.48 23.56
CA GLY A 106 24.29 -18.50 23.15
C GLY A 106 24.47 -18.48 21.63
N ALA A 107 23.49 -17.91 20.91
CA ALA A 107 23.46 -17.92 19.45
C ALA A 107 24.64 -17.17 18.85
N ARG A 108 25.15 -17.67 17.73
CA ARG A 108 26.11 -17.01 16.85
C ARG A 108 25.48 -16.65 15.51
N SER A 109 24.39 -17.31 15.16
CA SER A 109 23.71 -17.12 13.89
C SER A 109 22.19 -17.18 14.00
N VAL A 110 21.54 -16.39 13.17
CA VAL A 110 20.09 -16.27 13.06
C VAL A 110 19.72 -16.36 11.58
N VAL A 111 18.81 -17.26 11.23
CA VAL A 111 18.17 -17.27 9.92
C VAL A 111 16.79 -16.63 10.01
N LYS A 112 16.48 -15.75 9.07
CA LYS A 112 15.26 -14.92 9.09
C LYS A 112 14.44 -15.16 7.84
N SER A 113 13.17 -15.48 8.02
CA SER A 113 12.19 -15.31 6.94
C SER A 113 11.80 -13.84 6.81
N LYS A 114 11.33 -13.43 5.63
CA LYS A 114 10.87 -12.06 5.38
C LYS A 114 9.85 -11.61 6.43
N SER A 115 10.15 -10.50 7.11
CA SER A 115 9.23 -9.86 8.04
C SER A 115 9.37 -8.33 8.03
N MET A 116 8.28 -7.64 7.76
CA MET A 116 8.25 -6.17 7.80
C MET A 116 8.54 -5.62 9.21
N VAL A 117 8.21 -6.39 10.27
CA VAL A 117 8.44 -5.96 11.66
C VAL A 117 9.93 -6.06 11.99
N THR A 118 10.64 -7.07 11.51
CA THR A 118 12.08 -7.18 11.78
C THR A 118 12.86 -6.10 11.03
N GLU A 119 12.42 -5.73 9.83
CA GLU A 119 12.94 -4.60 9.05
C GLU A 119 12.60 -3.23 9.67
N GLU A 120 11.39 -3.04 10.21
CA GLU A 120 10.99 -1.85 10.98
C GLU A 120 11.89 -1.62 12.19
N LEU A 121 12.35 -2.71 12.82
CA LEU A 121 13.20 -2.70 14.01
C LEU A 121 14.71 -2.71 13.70
N HIS A 122 15.10 -2.79 12.42
CA HIS A 122 16.49 -2.91 11.98
C HIS A 122 17.26 -4.06 12.67
N LEU A 123 16.61 -5.20 12.87
CA LEU A 123 17.17 -6.28 13.69
C LEU A 123 18.47 -6.89 13.16
N ASN A 124 18.71 -6.86 11.85
CA ASN A 124 19.96 -7.37 11.28
C ASN A 124 21.15 -6.60 11.84
N HIS A 125 21.05 -5.27 11.93
CA HIS A 125 22.10 -4.44 12.52
C HIS A 125 22.19 -4.59 14.03
N ALA A 126 21.06 -4.77 14.73
CA ALA A 126 21.06 -4.97 16.17
C ALA A 126 21.75 -6.29 16.56
N LEU A 127 21.47 -7.38 15.84
CA LEU A 127 22.10 -8.69 16.05
C LEU A 127 23.60 -8.66 15.71
N ASP A 128 23.98 -8.02 14.60
CA ASP A 128 25.39 -7.85 14.23
C ASP A 128 26.19 -7.10 15.31
N SER A 129 25.57 -6.12 15.98
CA SER A 129 26.22 -5.36 17.06
C SER A 129 26.63 -6.18 18.28
N ILE A 130 26.06 -7.39 18.45
CA ILE A 130 26.44 -8.34 19.50
C ILE A 130 27.18 -9.57 18.93
N GLY A 131 27.60 -9.51 17.66
CA GLY A 131 28.34 -10.58 16.99
C GLY A 131 27.49 -11.76 16.52
N VAL A 132 26.17 -11.56 16.37
CA VAL A 132 25.25 -12.59 15.87
C VAL A 132 24.96 -12.34 14.39
N GLU A 133 25.37 -13.26 13.52
CA GLU A 133 25.14 -13.16 12.07
C GLU A 133 23.64 -13.35 11.76
N ALA A 134 22.99 -12.34 11.18
CA ALA A 134 21.60 -12.45 10.72
C ALA A 134 21.53 -12.62 9.21
N ILE A 135 20.87 -13.68 8.73
CA ILE A 135 20.79 -14.02 7.30
C ILE A 135 19.34 -14.09 6.86
N GLU A 136 18.99 -13.31 5.82
CA GLU A 136 17.69 -13.39 5.18
C GLU A 136 17.57 -14.63 4.29
N THR A 137 16.42 -15.30 4.36
CA THR A 137 16.21 -16.59 3.70
C THR A 137 15.20 -16.54 2.56
N ASP A 138 14.44 -15.44 2.45
CA ASP A 138 13.69 -15.11 1.25
C ASP A 138 14.66 -14.67 0.16
N LEU A 139 14.53 -15.22 -1.05
CA LEU A 139 15.45 -14.91 -2.15
C LEU A 139 15.53 -13.41 -2.42
N GLY A 140 14.39 -12.72 -2.38
CA GLY A 140 14.31 -11.29 -2.60
C GLY A 140 15.04 -10.52 -1.51
N GLU A 141 14.77 -10.82 -0.23
CA GLU A 141 15.44 -10.16 0.88
C GLU A 141 16.94 -10.46 0.92
N TYR A 142 17.36 -11.70 0.64
CA TYR A 142 18.78 -12.06 0.58
C TYR A 142 19.55 -11.26 -0.48
N ILE A 143 18.96 -11.07 -1.67
CA ILE A 143 19.55 -10.25 -2.74
C ILE A 143 19.72 -8.79 -2.28
N ILE A 144 18.73 -8.24 -1.57
CA ILE A 144 18.76 -6.86 -1.08
C ILE A 144 19.73 -6.70 0.10
N GLN A 145 19.82 -7.71 0.97
CA GLN A 145 20.82 -7.79 2.03
C GLN A 145 22.25 -7.75 1.47
N LEU A 146 22.55 -8.58 0.46
CA LEU A 146 23.85 -8.56 -0.23
C LEU A 146 24.13 -7.22 -0.91
N ALA A 147 23.09 -6.53 -1.40
CA ALA A 147 23.22 -5.22 -2.00
C ALA A 147 23.38 -4.07 -0.97
N GLY A 148 23.13 -4.32 0.32
CA GLY A 148 23.08 -3.29 1.36
C GLY A 148 21.96 -2.27 1.14
N GLU A 149 20.83 -2.72 0.59
CA GLU A 149 19.68 -1.87 0.25
C GLU A 149 18.50 -2.13 1.18
N MET A 150 17.44 -1.30 1.10
CA MET A 150 16.16 -1.58 1.75
C MET A 150 15.20 -2.27 0.76
N PRO A 151 14.19 -3.03 1.23
CA PRO A 151 13.19 -3.62 0.35
C PRO A 151 12.37 -2.53 -0.36
N SER A 152 12.19 -2.65 -1.69
CA SER A 152 11.36 -1.70 -2.44
C SER A 152 9.87 -2.09 -2.40
N HIS A 153 9.51 -3.35 -2.16
CA HIS A 153 8.11 -3.80 -2.16
C HIS A 153 7.87 -4.90 -1.12
N ILE A 154 6.74 -4.80 -0.40
CA ILE A 154 6.35 -5.70 0.70
C ILE A 154 6.32 -7.20 0.29
N VAL A 155 5.95 -7.49 -0.95
CA VAL A 155 5.86 -8.87 -1.47
C VAL A 155 7.06 -9.26 -2.33
N ILE A 156 7.74 -8.30 -2.97
CA ILE A 156 8.79 -8.56 -3.97
C ILE A 156 9.95 -7.59 -3.71
N PRO A 157 10.77 -7.83 -2.67
CA PRO A 157 11.74 -6.87 -2.14
C PRO A 157 12.65 -6.27 -3.21
N ALA A 158 13.14 -7.12 -4.14
CA ALA A 158 14.04 -6.77 -5.22
C ALA A 158 13.37 -6.40 -6.56
N ILE A 159 12.13 -5.88 -6.53
CA ILE A 159 11.37 -5.49 -7.74
C ILE A 159 12.13 -4.54 -8.69
N HIS A 160 13.07 -3.76 -8.15
CA HIS A 160 13.88 -2.79 -8.89
C HIS A 160 15.17 -3.36 -9.49
N LYS A 161 15.48 -4.66 -9.30
CA LYS A 161 16.67 -5.31 -9.87
C LYS A 161 16.31 -6.27 -11.00
N ASN A 162 17.15 -6.32 -12.04
CA ASN A 162 17.05 -7.37 -13.08
C ASN A 162 17.99 -8.55 -12.80
N ARG A 163 17.79 -9.63 -13.56
CA ARG A 163 18.60 -10.86 -13.49
C ARG A 163 20.10 -10.64 -13.73
N TYR A 164 20.51 -9.64 -14.50
CA TYR A 164 21.94 -9.36 -14.77
C TYR A 164 22.60 -8.73 -13.55
N GLN A 165 21.95 -7.75 -12.92
CA GLN A 165 22.41 -7.15 -11.66
C GLN A 165 22.43 -8.18 -10.53
N ILE A 166 21.43 -9.06 -10.48
CA ILE A 166 21.40 -10.16 -9.50
C ILE A 166 22.55 -11.14 -9.76
N ALA A 167 22.82 -11.50 -11.01
CA ALA A 167 23.94 -12.36 -11.36
C ALA A 167 25.29 -11.77 -10.97
N GLU A 168 25.49 -10.47 -11.18
CA GLU A 168 26.72 -9.78 -10.76
C GLU A 168 26.90 -9.86 -9.23
N LEU A 169 25.85 -9.56 -8.47
CA LEU A 169 25.88 -9.64 -7.00
C LEU A 169 26.19 -11.06 -6.52
N LEU A 170 25.47 -12.06 -7.05
CA LEU A 170 25.67 -13.45 -6.65
C LEU A 170 27.01 -14.01 -7.12
N SER A 171 27.55 -13.56 -8.24
CA SER A 171 28.88 -13.96 -8.71
C SER A 171 29.99 -13.47 -7.79
N LYS A 172 29.88 -12.23 -7.29
CA LYS A 172 30.79 -11.68 -6.26
C LYS A 172 30.74 -12.53 -4.99
N GLU A 173 29.53 -12.89 -4.58
CA GLU A 173 29.32 -13.72 -3.38
C GLU A 173 29.76 -15.19 -3.58
N ALA A 174 29.71 -15.70 -4.80
CA ALA A 174 30.13 -17.06 -5.15
C ALA A 174 31.66 -17.18 -5.34
N GLY A 175 32.35 -16.08 -5.67
CA GLY A 175 33.75 -16.09 -6.07
C GLY A 175 34.00 -16.59 -7.50
N TYR A 176 32.94 -16.80 -8.29
CA TYR A 176 33.00 -17.19 -9.70
C TYR A 176 31.78 -16.65 -10.47
N GLU A 177 31.87 -16.59 -11.80
CA GLU A 177 30.80 -16.05 -12.64
C GLU A 177 29.59 -17.00 -12.71
N LEU A 178 28.42 -16.48 -12.34
CA LEU A 178 27.13 -17.14 -12.49
C LEU A 178 26.40 -16.59 -13.72
N PRO A 179 25.77 -17.45 -14.54
CA PRO A 179 25.00 -16.98 -15.68
C PRO A 179 23.78 -16.19 -15.21
N PRO A 180 23.33 -15.15 -15.96
CA PRO A 180 22.12 -14.38 -15.67
C PRO A 180 20.85 -15.15 -16.03
N ASP A 181 20.75 -16.39 -15.56
CA ASP A 181 19.62 -17.30 -15.67
C ASP A 181 18.95 -17.49 -14.31
N THR A 182 17.62 -17.34 -14.24
CA THR A 182 16.89 -17.38 -12.97
C THR A 182 17.00 -18.72 -12.25
N THR A 183 17.09 -19.83 -12.99
CA THR A 183 17.16 -21.18 -12.40
C THR A 183 18.54 -21.40 -11.79
N ALA A 184 19.60 -21.01 -12.50
CA ALA A 184 20.97 -21.08 -11.99
C ALA A 184 21.17 -20.21 -10.74
N LEU A 185 20.71 -18.96 -10.77
CA LEU A 185 20.84 -18.03 -9.65
C LEU A 185 20.06 -18.50 -8.41
N ALA A 186 18.81 -18.93 -8.60
CA ALA A 186 18.01 -19.50 -7.50
C ALA A 186 18.62 -20.81 -6.97
N GLY A 187 19.20 -21.64 -7.86
CA GLY A 187 19.89 -22.87 -7.48
C GLY A 187 21.11 -22.62 -6.59
N PHE A 188 21.92 -21.61 -6.91
CA PHE A 188 23.04 -21.18 -6.08
C PHE A 188 22.59 -20.72 -4.69
N VAL A 189 21.64 -19.78 -4.63
CA VAL A 189 21.13 -19.25 -3.35
C VAL A 189 20.52 -20.36 -2.50
N ARG A 190 19.73 -21.25 -3.11
CA ARG A 190 19.15 -22.40 -2.41
C ARG A 190 20.22 -23.33 -1.81
N LYS A 191 21.32 -23.58 -2.51
CA LYS A 191 22.42 -24.40 -1.98
C LYS A 191 23.04 -23.72 -0.76
N LYS A 192 23.36 -22.43 -0.88
CA LYS A 192 23.98 -21.63 0.18
C LYS A 192 23.09 -21.49 1.41
N LEU A 193 21.82 -21.15 1.23
CA LEU A 193 20.87 -21.02 2.35
C LEU A 193 20.62 -22.35 3.06
N ARG A 194 20.72 -23.50 2.35
CA ARG A 194 20.54 -24.81 2.97
C ARG A 194 21.57 -25.11 4.05
N GLU A 195 22.83 -24.74 3.81
CA GLU A 195 23.91 -24.87 4.81
C GLU A 195 23.58 -23.99 6.02
N LYS A 196 23.20 -22.73 5.77
CA LYS A 196 22.83 -21.77 6.81
C LYS A 196 21.63 -22.20 7.66
N PHE A 197 20.59 -22.82 7.08
CA PHE A 197 19.46 -23.34 7.88
C PHE A 197 19.89 -24.41 8.89
N LEU A 198 20.83 -25.27 8.51
CA LEU A 198 21.28 -26.38 9.37
C LEU A 198 22.25 -25.93 10.47
N GLU A 199 22.97 -24.84 10.23
CA GLU A 199 23.93 -24.25 11.16
C GLU A 199 23.28 -23.24 12.13
N ALA A 200 22.10 -22.72 11.78
CA ALA A 200 21.47 -21.64 12.52
C ALA A 200 21.02 -22.03 13.94
N ASP A 201 21.34 -21.17 14.89
CA ASP A 201 20.93 -21.34 16.29
C ASP A 201 19.48 -20.91 16.51
N ILE A 202 19.07 -19.83 15.83
CA ILE A 202 17.74 -19.24 15.95
C ILE A 202 17.09 -19.08 14.58
N GLY A 203 15.81 -19.45 14.51
CA GLY A 203 14.93 -19.15 13.40
C GLY A 203 14.00 -17.99 13.71
N MET A 204 14.05 -16.91 12.95
CA MET A 204 13.17 -15.76 13.13
C MET A 204 12.14 -15.61 12.03
N THR A 205 10.88 -15.44 12.42
CA THR A 205 9.79 -15.21 11.46
C THR A 205 8.96 -13.98 11.78
N GLY A 206 8.25 -13.50 10.75
CA GLY A 206 7.10 -12.62 10.96
C GLY A 206 5.84 -13.42 11.24
N CYS A 207 4.70 -12.77 11.11
CA CYS A 207 3.39 -13.44 11.15
C CYS A 207 2.44 -12.79 10.13
N ASN A 208 1.77 -13.61 9.31
CA ASN A 208 0.68 -13.11 8.46
C ASN A 208 -0.59 -12.94 9.30
N PHE A 209 -0.94 -13.97 10.07
CA PHE A 209 -2.09 -14.00 10.99
C PHE A 209 -1.77 -14.84 12.23
N ALA A 210 -1.99 -14.26 13.41
CA ALA A 210 -2.12 -15.00 14.66
C ALA A 210 -3.58 -15.39 14.86
N ILE A 211 -3.84 -16.62 15.30
CA ILE A 211 -5.18 -17.15 15.57
C ILE A 211 -5.42 -17.12 17.07
N ALA A 212 -6.36 -16.28 17.52
CA ALA A 212 -6.61 -16.09 18.94
C ALA A 212 -7.08 -17.37 19.63
N GLU A 213 -8.04 -18.08 19.04
CA GLU A 213 -8.69 -19.25 19.68
C GLU A 213 -7.75 -20.43 19.95
N THR A 214 -6.62 -20.54 19.24
CA THR A 214 -5.65 -21.62 19.42
C THR A 214 -4.25 -21.17 19.80
N GLY A 215 -3.97 -19.87 19.84
CA GLY A 215 -2.61 -19.38 20.11
C GLY A 215 -1.63 -19.73 18.99
N SER A 216 -2.10 -19.84 17.75
CA SER A 216 -1.32 -20.30 16.60
C SER A 216 -0.85 -19.15 15.73
N MET A 217 0.27 -19.33 15.03
CA MET A 217 0.77 -18.39 14.02
C MET A 217 0.67 -19.01 12.63
N VAL A 218 0.26 -18.21 11.66
CA VAL A 218 0.11 -18.66 10.27
C VAL A 218 1.03 -17.88 9.35
N LEU A 219 1.80 -18.63 8.56
CA LEU A 219 2.74 -18.14 7.56
C LEU A 219 2.28 -18.54 6.16
N PHE A 220 2.37 -17.59 5.22
CA PHE A 220 2.11 -17.81 3.80
C PHE A 220 3.38 -17.59 3.01
N GLU A 221 3.85 -18.61 2.28
CA GLU A 221 5.09 -18.50 1.49
C GLU A 221 5.06 -19.36 0.23
N ASN A 222 5.98 -19.07 -0.70
CA ASN A 222 6.10 -19.80 -1.96
C ASN A 222 7.42 -20.59 -2.11
N GLU A 223 8.38 -20.39 -1.21
CA GLU A 223 9.75 -20.88 -1.37
C GLU A 223 10.08 -22.07 -0.45
N GLY A 224 9.30 -22.26 0.62
CA GLY A 224 9.54 -23.27 1.66
C GLY A 224 10.61 -22.86 2.67
N ASN A 225 11.15 -21.64 2.55
CA ASN A 225 12.19 -21.11 3.42
C ASN A 225 11.66 -20.84 4.83
N ALA A 226 10.46 -20.27 4.96
CA ALA A 226 9.91 -19.90 6.25
C ALA A 226 9.61 -21.12 7.10
N ARG A 227 9.20 -22.23 6.47
CA ARG A 227 9.05 -23.51 7.16
C ARG A 227 10.39 -23.99 7.73
N MET A 228 11.46 -23.98 6.93
CA MET A 228 12.80 -24.34 7.40
C MET A 228 13.26 -23.45 8.56
N VAL A 229 13.05 -22.13 8.45
CA VAL A 229 13.33 -21.17 9.55
C VAL A 229 12.55 -21.52 10.81
N SER A 230 11.28 -21.93 10.68
CA SER A 230 10.43 -22.20 11.84
C SER A 230 10.64 -23.56 12.50
N THR A 231 11.23 -24.54 11.82
CA THR A 231 11.30 -25.93 12.31
C THR A 231 12.71 -26.48 12.52
N VAL A 232 13.73 -25.94 11.83
CA VAL A 232 15.09 -26.50 11.90
C VAL A 232 15.90 -25.95 13.08
N PRO A 233 15.95 -24.63 13.31
CA PRO A 233 16.66 -24.09 14.48
C PRO A 233 16.01 -24.51 15.80
N LYS A 234 16.83 -24.67 16.85
CA LYS A 234 16.34 -25.10 18.17
C LYS A 234 15.51 -24.05 18.87
N THR A 235 15.80 -22.77 18.66
CA THR A 235 15.02 -21.66 19.18
C THR A 235 14.31 -20.95 18.04
N GLN A 236 13.00 -20.75 18.17
CA GLN A 236 12.20 -20.03 17.20
C GLN A 236 11.67 -18.73 17.82
N VAL A 237 11.81 -17.61 17.11
CA VAL A 237 11.30 -16.31 17.55
C VAL A 237 10.41 -15.72 16.47
N THR A 238 9.14 -15.46 16.77
CA THR A 238 8.26 -14.70 15.89
C THR A 238 8.05 -13.29 16.40
N LEU A 239 8.19 -12.31 15.50
CA LEU A 239 7.84 -10.92 15.76
C LEU A 239 6.56 -10.58 15.00
N MET A 240 5.58 -10.01 15.73
CA MET A 240 4.31 -9.59 15.14
C MET A 240 3.88 -8.24 15.70
N GLY A 241 3.27 -7.41 14.85
CA GLY A 241 2.52 -6.27 15.34
C GLY A 241 1.28 -6.74 16.10
N MET A 242 0.88 -6.00 17.14
CA MET A 242 -0.31 -6.32 17.95
C MET A 242 -1.60 -6.48 17.12
N GLU A 243 -1.69 -5.82 15.98
CA GLU A 243 -2.84 -5.87 15.09
C GLU A 243 -2.92 -7.16 14.25
N ARG A 244 -1.87 -7.98 14.21
CA ARG A 244 -1.75 -9.12 13.27
C ARG A 244 -2.49 -10.38 13.73
N ILE A 245 -3.61 -10.20 14.42
CA ILE A 245 -4.43 -11.26 15.02
C ILE A 245 -5.79 -11.36 14.34
N ILE A 246 -6.37 -12.56 14.27
CA ILE A 246 -7.76 -12.84 13.90
C ILE A 246 -8.38 -13.81 14.91
N PRO A 247 -9.73 -13.86 15.04
CA PRO A 247 -10.37 -14.61 16.12
C PRO A 247 -10.17 -16.12 15.99
N SER A 248 -10.41 -16.68 14.81
CA SER A 248 -10.57 -18.13 14.61
C SER A 248 -9.95 -18.65 13.31
N TRP A 249 -9.83 -19.97 13.19
CA TRP A 249 -9.46 -20.67 11.94
C TRP A 249 -10.53 -20.49 10.85
N SER A 250 -11.80 -20.37 11.21
CA SER A 250 -12.86 -20.05 10.25
C SER A 250 -12.67 -18.67 9.64
N ASP A 251 -12.19 -17.69 10.42
CA ASP A 251 -11.85 -16.38 9.89
C ASP A 251 -10.58 -16.41 9.03
N LEU A 252 -9.66 -17.35 9.31
CA LEU A 252 -8.49 -17.58 8.47
C LEU A 252 -8.90 -18.03 7.06
N GLU A 253 -9.96 -18.81 6.88
CA GLU A 253 -10.43 -19.22 5.56
C GLU A 253 -10.71 -18.02 4.64
N VAL A 254 -11.37 -16.99 5.19
CA VAL A 254 -11.64 -15.73 4.49
C VAL A 254 -10.33 -15.01 4.18
N MET A 255 -9.43 -14.91 5.15
CA MET A 255 -8.15 -14.21 4.98
C MET A 255 -7.21 -14.93 4.00
N ALA A 256 -7.16 -16.25 4.05
CA ALA A 256 -6.41 -17.13 3.16
C ALA A 256 -6.95 -17.08 1.72
N THR A 257 -8.25 -16.82 1.57
CA THR A 257 -8.87 -16.56 0.26
C THR A 257 -8.45 -15.19 -0.28
N LEU A 258 -8.50 -14.16 0.56
CA LEU A 258 -8.26 -12.77 0.18
C LEU A 258 -6.79 -12.42 -0.06
N LEU A 259 -5.89 -12.84 0.82
CA LEU A 259 -4.49 -12.38 0.85
C LEU A 259 -3.71 -12.78 -0.42
N PRO A 260 -3.62 -14.07 -0.81
CA PRO A 260 -2.81 -14.48 -1.95
C PRO A 260 -3.37 -13.99 -3.29
N ARG A 261 -4.71 -14.00 -3.44
CA ARG A 261 -5.39 -13.45 -4.64
C ARG A 261 -5.10 -11.96 -4.79
N SER A 262 -5.10 -11.22 -3.69
CA SER A 262 -4.82 -9.79 -3.70
C SER A 262 -3.34 -9.46 -3.92
N ALA A 263 -2.44 -10.29 -3.38
CA ALA A 263 -1.00 -10.05 -3.42
C ALA A 263 -0.39 -10.44 -4.78
N THR A 264 -0.65 -11.67 -5.23
CA THR A 264 0.02 -12.29 -6.37
C THR A 264 -0.94 -12.86 -7.42
N GLY A 265 -2.25 -12.84 -7.17
CA GLY A 265 -3.25 -13.47 -8.04
C GLY A 265 -3.30 -14.99 -7.90
N GLN A 266 -2.63 -15.57 -6.89
CA GLN A 266 -2.67 -17.01 -6.64
C GLN A 266 -3.92 -17.38 -5.82
N LYS A 267 -4.46 -18.57 -6.04
CA LYS A 267 -5.61 -19.08 -5.25
C LYS A 267 -5.23 -19.33 -3.78
N LEU A 268 -4.01 -19.79 -3.56
CA LEU A 268 -3.34 -19.93 -2.28
C LEU A 268 -1.83 -19.89 -2.58
N THR A 269 -0.99 -19.56 -1.58
CA THR A 269 0.46 -19.74 -1.72
C THR A 269 0.83 -21.21 -1.75
N MET A 270 2.04 -21.54 -2.22
CA MET A 270 2.49 -22.94 -2.29
C MET A 270 2.55 -23.62 -0.92
N TYR A 271 2.85 -22.84 0.13
CA TYR A 271 2.82 -23.30 1.51
C TYR A 271 1.98 -22.35 2.36
N MET A 272 1.19 -22.95 3.26
CA MET A 272 0.53 -22.28 4.37
C MET A 272 0.81 -23.10 5.62
N SER A 273 1.59 -22.56 6.55
CA SER A 273 2.03 -23.28 7.74
C SER A 273 1.37 -22.67 8.98
N GLY A 274 0.63 -23.50 9.72
CA GLY A 274 0.09 -23.17 11.04
C GLY A 274 0.99 -23.74 12.13
N ILE A 275 1.49 -22.88 13.02
CA ILE A 275 2.46 -23.22 14.05
C ILE A 275 1.82 -23.00 15.43
N THR A 276 1.77 -24.05 16.25
CA THR A 276 1.04 -24.08 17.53
C THR A 276 1.94 -24.61 18.65
N GLY A 277 2.98 -23.84 18.95
CA GLY A 277 3.97 -24.14 19.98
C GLY A 277 5.27 -24.79 19.47
N PRO A 278 6.24 -25.00 20.38
CA PRO A 278 7.46 -25.74 20.10
C PRO A 278 7.18 -27.25 19.92
N ARG A 279 8.22 -28.03 19.59
CA ARG A 279 8.13 -29.49 19.45
C ARG A 279 7.66 -30.13 20.75
N ARG A 280 6.79 -31.13 20.63
CA ARG A 280 6.28 -31.96 21.73
C ARG A 280 7.09 -33.25 21.80
N SER A 281 6.91 -34.01 22.88
CA SER A 281 7.64 -35.27 23.10
C SER A 281 7.42 -36.32 22.00
N GLY A 282 6.29 -36.26 21.28
CA GLY A 282 5.98 -37.17 20.16
C GLY A 282 6.32 -36.61 18.78
N ASP A 283 6.78 -35.37 18.68
CA ASP A 283 7.10 -34.74 17.41
C ASP A 283 8.52 -35.14 16.97
N ALA A 284 8.68 -35.45 15.68
CA ALA A 284 9.95 -35.88 15.12
C ALA A 284 10.95 -34.72 14.96
N ASP A 285 10.44 -33.50 14.73
CA ASP A 285 11.21 -32.28 14.49
C ASP A 285 10.49 -31.05 15.06
N GLY A 286 11.19 -29.91 15.04
CA GLY A 286 10.70 -28.62 15.51
C GLY A 286 11.62 -27.95 16.54
N PRO A 287 11.36 -26.68 16.86
CA PRO A 287 12.15 -25.95 17.84
C PRO A 287 11.90 -26.49 19.25
N GLU A 288 12.93 -26.53 20.08
CA GLU A 288 12.87 -26.85 21.50
C GLU A 288 12.21 -25.72 22.31
N GLU A 289 12.42 -24.48 21.87
CA GLU A 289 11.91 -23.27 22.52
C GLU A 289 11.28 -22.34 21.48
N MET A 290 10.13 -21.77 21.80
CA MET A 290 9.41 -20.84 20.94
C MET A 290 9.06 -19.56 21.68
N HIS A 291 9.39 -18.41 21.07
CA HIS A 291 9.09 -17.09 21.57
C HIS A 291 8.20 -16.32 20.60
N ILE A 292 7.26 -15.54 21.14
CA ILE A 292 6.48 -14.57 20.37
C ILE A 292 6.67 -13.21 21.00
N ILE A 293 7.15 -12.24 20.22
CA ILE A 293 7.28 -10.84 20.62
C ILE A 293 6.17 -10.06 19.92
N ILE A 294 5.21 -9.60 20.72
CA ILE A 294 4.10 -8.75 20.27
C ILE A 294 4.53 -7.30 20.40
N VAL A 295 4.54 -6.59 19.27
CA VAL A 295 5.08 -5.23 19.13
C VAL A 295 3.93 -4.24 18.94
N ASP A 296 3.84 -3.24 19.81
CA ASP A 296 2.99 -2.08 19.61
C ASP A 296 3.71 -1.08 18.67
N ASN A 297 4.79 -0.46 19.14
CA ASN A 297 5.56 0.54 18.41
C ASN A 297 4.67 1.64 17.79
N GLY A 298 3.72 2.15 18.59
CA GLY A 298 2.84 3.25 18.21
C GLY A 298 1.56 2.85 17.47
N ARG A 299 1.24 1.56 17.34
CA ARG A 299 0.00 1.01 16.78
C ARG A 299 -1.22 1.21 17.69
N SER A 300 -1.01 1.27 18.99
CA SER A 300 -2.08 1.53 19.97
C SER A 300 -2.63 2.95 19.86
N LEU A 301 -1.85 3.91 19.35
CA LEU A 301 -2.26 5.31 19.19
C LEU A 301 -3.40 5.50 18.19
N GLN A 302 -3.60 4.54 17.29
CA GLN A 302 -4.66 4.58 16.30
C GLN A 302 -5.93 3.91 16.81
N LEU A 303 -5.87 3.16 17.91
CA LEU A 303 -7.06 2.64 18.56
C LEU A 303 -7.89 3.81 19.11
N GLY A 304 -9.19 3.78 18.82
CA GLY A 304 -10.11 4.87 19.17
C GLY A 304 -10.00 6.12 18.30
N ASP A 305 -9.00 6.22 17.40
CA ASP A 305 -8.93 7.32 16.44
C ASP A 305 -9.90 7.04 15.27
N PRO A 306 -11.01 7.79 15.13
CA PRO A 306 -12.01 7.51 14.11
C PRO A 306 -11.47 7.67 12.68
N GLU A 307 -10.36 8.38 12.49
CA GLU A 307 -9.75 8.62 11.19
C GLU A 307 -8.68 7.59 10.83
N PHE A 308 -8.04 6.97 11.83
CA PHE A 308 -6.87 6.12 11.62
C PHE A 308 -6.99 4.68 12.15
N GLN A 309 -8.00 4.34 12.97
CA GLN A 309 -8.15 2.99 13.52
C GLN A 309 -8.21 1.91 12.42
N GLU A 310 -8.89 2.18 11.31
CA GLU A 310 -9.00 1.21 10.21
C GLU A 310 -7.65 0.86 9.56
N LEU A 311 -6.59 1.64 9.81
CA LEU A 311 -5.23 1.32 9.36
C LEU A 311 -4.74 -0.03 9.91
N LEU A 312 -5.14 -0.37 11.14
CA LEU A 312 -4.81 -1.62 11.83
C LEU A 312 -5.46 -2.85 11.18
N ASN A 313 -6.43 -2.66 10.29
CA ASN A 313 -7.05 -3.76 9.54
C ASN A 313 -6.10 -4.35 8.48
N CYS A 314 -4.96 -3.72 8.19
CA CYS A 314 -4.10 -4.10 7.08
C CYS A 314 -3.55 -5.52 7.18
N ILE A 315 -3.83 -6.35 6.16
CA ILE A 315 -3.30 -7.72 6.04
C ILE A 315 -1.98 -7.80 5.25
N ARG A 316 -1.37 -6.67 4.90
CA ARG A 316 -0.08 -6.54 4.17
C ARG A 316 0.01 -7.28 2.84
N CYS A 317 -1.08 -7.32 2.07
CA CYS A 317 -1.08 -7.96 0.75
C CYS A 317 -0.33 -7.17 -0.34
N GLY A 318 -0.05 -5.87 -0.14
CA GLY A 318 0.63 -5.03 -1.14
C GLY A 318 -0.25 -4.60 -2.34
N ALA A 319 -1.52 -5.00 -2.42
CA ALA A 319 -2.41 -4.63 -3.53
C ALA A 319 -2.53 -3.11 -3.76
N CYS A 320 -2.46 -2.30 -2.69
CA CYS A 320 -2.48 -0.85 -2.80
C CYS A 320 -1.24 -0.27 -3.49
N LEU A 321 -0.07 -0.90 -3.35
CA LEU A 321 1.16 -0.50 -4.06
C LEU A 321 0.99 -0.74 -5.56
N ASN A 322 0.50 -1.93 -5.93
CA ASN A 322 0.29 -2.35 -7.32
C ASN A 322 -0.75 -1.49 -8.08
N ALA A 323 -1.74 -0.96 -7.36
CA ALA A 323 -2.76 -0.09 -7.93
C ALA A 323 -2.33 1.39 -8.01
N CYS A 324 -1.37 1.82 -7.19
CA CYS A 324 -1.01 3.22 -7.05
C CYS A 324 -0.24 3.73 -8.28
N PRO A 325 -0.73 4.78 -8.97
CA PRO A 325 -0.01 5.35 -10.11
C PRO A 325 1.33 5.97 -9.70
N VAL A 326 1.42 6.58 -8.51
CA VAL A 326 2.65 7.22 -8.02
C VAL A 326 3.73 6.17 -7.77
N TYR A 327 3.43 5.13 -6.97
CA TYR A 327 4.36 4.04 -6.67
C TYR A 327 4.90 3.38 -7.95
N ARG A 328 4.04 3.17 -8.95
CA ARG A 328 4.42 2.58 -10.24
C ARG A 328 5.44 3.39 -11.04
N HIS A 329 5.59 4.68 -10.72
CA HIS A 329 6.54 5.58 -11.37
C HIS A 329 7.80 5.84 -10.53
N ILE A 330 7.71 5.86 -9.20
CA ILE A 330 8.83 6.25 -8.33
C ILE A 330 9.44 5.08 -7.55
N GLY A 331 8.81 3.90 -7.57
CA GLY A 331 9.25 2.74 -6.79
C GLY A 331 9.07 2.91 -5.29
N GLY A 332 9.63 1.98 -4.52
CA GLY A 332 9.49 1.97 -3.05
C GLY A 332 10.46 2.91 -2.34
N HIS A 333 11.71 2.97 -2.80
CA HIS A 333 12.76 3.74 -2.12
C HIS A 333 12.48 5.24 -2.05
N ALA A 334 11.71 5.78 -3.00
CA ALA A 334 11.32 7.18 -2.98
C ALA A 334 10.51 7.57 -1.74
N TYR A 335 9.78 6.63 -1.14
CA TYR A 335 9.01 6.84 0.09
C TYR A 335 9.93 7.02 1.31
N GLY A 336 11.12 6.43 1.32
CA GLY A 336 12.14 6.67 2.35
C GLY A 336 11.94 5.94 3.69
N SER A 337 11.06 4.94 3.73
CA SER A 337 10.89 4.05 4.89
C SER A 337 10.72 2.59 4.46
N THR A 338 10.75 1.67 5.42
CA THR A 338 10.48 0.25 5.23
C THR A 338 9.10 0.00 4.59
N TYR A 339 8.11 0.84 4.91
CA TYR A 339 6.77 0.75 4.35
C TYR A 339 6.61 1.72 3.18
N SER A 340 6.40 1.20 1.98
CA SER A 340 6.26 2.02 0.77
C SER A 340 4.81 2.13 0.26
N GLY A 341 4.60 2.99 -0.74
CA GLY A 341 3.31 3.16 -1.40
C GLY A 341 2.23 3.79 -0.51
N PRO A 342 0.94 3.67 -0.88
CA PRO A 342 -0.14 4.32 -0.15
C PRO A 342 -0.25 3.91 1.32
N ILE A 343 -0.01 2.63 1.64
CA ILE A 343 -0.04 2.15 3.02
C ILE A 343 1.13 2.74 3.82
N GLY A 344 2.32 2.80 3.23
CA GLY A 344 3.50 3.38 3.85
C GLY A 344 3.37 4.88 4.12
N ALA A 345 2.75 5.60 3.19
CA ALA A 345 2.51 7.04 3.32
C ALA A 345 1.53 7.40 4.46
N VAL A 346 0.69 6.46 4.89
CA VAL A 346 -0.20 6.64 6.05
C VAL A 346 0.40 6.03 7.32
N LEU A 347 0.97 4.83 7.23
CA LEU A 347 1.47 4.10 8.38
C LEU A 347 2.77 4.66 8.96
N THR A 348 3.71 5.08 8.13
CA THR A 348 5.01 5.55 8.62
C THR A 348 4.85 6.77 9.56
N PRO A 349 4.06 7.79 9.21
CA PRO A 349 3.75 8.88 10.14
C PRO A 349 3.03 8.40 11.41
N SER A 350 2.10 7.46 11.27
CA SER A 350 1.33 6.91 12.39
C SER A 350 2.19 6.17 13.42
N LEU A 351 3.22 5.42 12.98
CA LEU A 351 4.14 4.72 13.90
C LEU A 351 5.14 5.68 14.56
N ASN A 352 5.66 6.66 13.82
CA ASN A 352 6.81 7.46 14.28
C ASN A 352 6.46 8.72 15.09
N LYS A 353 5.17 9.00 15.36
CA LYS A 353 4.66 10.18 16.11
C LYS A 353 5.13 11.57 15.61
N ASN A 354 5.97 11.64 14.57
CA ASN A 354 6.64 12.86 14.12
C ASN A 354 6.13 13.32 12.75
N ILE A 355 5.06 14.12 12.78
CA ILE A 355 4.41 14.66 11.57
C ILE A 355 5.39 15.53 10.74
N ALA A 356 6.35 16.20 11.39
CA ALA A 356 7.25 17.15 10.72
C ALA A 356 8.31 16.46 9.84
N GLU A 357 8.73 15.24 10.17
CA GLU A 357 9.73 14.49 9.39
C GLU A 357 9.15 13.77 8.18
N TRP A 358 7.85 13.47 8.19
CA TRP A 358 7.15 12.71 7.13
C TRP A 358 6.20 13.59 6.31
N ASP A 359 6.42 14.89 6.36
CA ASP A 359 5.50 15.95 5.99
C ASP A 359 5.10 15.99 4.50
N ASP A 360 5.95 15.44 3.63
CA ASP A 360 5.76 15.40 2.18
C ASP A 360 5.31 14.05 1.64
N ILE A 361 5.45 12.96 2.40
CA ILE A 361 5.08 11.62 1.95
C ILE A 361 3.57 11.50 1.71
N ALA A 362 2.77 12.19 2.52
CA ALA A 362 1.32 12.26 2.34
C ALA A 362 0.94 12.97 1.02
N ASN A 363 1.84 13.79 0.45
CA ASN A 363 1.66 14.46 -0.83
C ASN A 363 2.05 13.58 -2.03
N ALA A 364 2.70 12.44 -1.82
CA ALA A 364 3.01 11.45 -2.86
C ALA A 364 1.78 10.61 -3.25
N SER A 365 0.65 11.27 -3.51
CA SER A 365 -0.63 10.66 -3.89
C SER A 365 -1.49 11.62 -4.71
N SER A 366 -2.10 11.08 -5.76
CA SER A 366 -3.12 11.76 -6.57
C SER A 366 -4.53 11.72 -5.96
N LEU A 367 -4.69 11.07 -4.80
CA LEU A 367 -5.99 10.88 -4.11
C LEU A 367 -7.07 10.19 -4.97
N CYS A 368 -6.68 9.37 -5.95
CA CYS A 368 -7.62 8.77 -6.91
C CYS A 368 -8.47 7.59 -6.38
N GLY A 369 -8.35 7.19 -5.12
CA GLY A 369 -9.14 6.10 -4.54
C GLY A 369 -8.77 4.67 -4.98
N ALA A 370 -7.91 4.48 -6.00
CA ALA A 370 -7.56 3.14 -6.53
C ALA A 370 -6.99 2.17 -5.48
N CYS A 371 -6.35 2.67 -4.44
CA CYS A 371 -5.86 1.86 -3.32
C CYS A 371 -7.01 1.23 -2.49
N TYR A 372 -8.13 1.92 -2.35
CA TYR A 372 -9.33 1.44 -1.65
C TYR A 372 -10.04 0.38 -2.48
N GLU A 373 -10.27 0.63 -3.78
CA GLU A 373 -10.81 -0.37 -4.72
C GLU A 373 -9.94 -1.64 -4.76
N ALA A 374 -8.62 -1.45 -4.67
CA ALA A 374 -7.69 -2.58 -4.65
C ALA A 374 -7.62 -3.31 -3.29
N CYS A 375 -8.06 -2.71 -2.20
CA CYS A 375 -7.86 -3.27 -0.86
C CYS A 375 -8.85 -4.43 -0.59
N PRO A 376 -8.37 -5.64 -0.23
CA PRO A 376 -9.26 -6.76 0.10
C PRO A 376 -10.07 -6.54 1.37
N VAL A 377 -9.64 -5.62 2.23
CA VAL A 377 -10.29 -5.29 3.51
C VAL A 377 -10.71 -3.82 3.57
N LYS A 378 -10.86 -3.18 2.40
CA LYS A 378 -11.49 -1.86 2.21
C LYS A 378 -10.96 -0.71 3.09
N ILE A 379 -9.64 -0.62 3.29
CA ILE A 379 -9.03 0.49 4.05
C ILE A 379 -8.99 1.77 3.19
N PRO A 380 -9.59 2.90 3.63
CA PRO A 380 -9.69 4.13 2.85
C PRO A 380 -8.43 5.00 2.97
N LEU A 381 -7.29 4.48 2.47
CA LEU A 381 -5.99 5.17 2.58
C LEU A 381 -5.99 6.57 1.94
N HIS A 382 -6.81 6.79 0.90
CA HIS A 382 -6.91 8.09 0.24
C HIS A 382 -7.54 9.16 1.14
N ASP A 383 -8.56 8.82 1.92
CA ASP A 383 -9.15 9.71 2.92
C ASP A 383 -8.19 9.96 4.08
N MET A 384 -7.51 8.91 4.56
CA MET A 384 -6.49 9.03 5.60
C MET A 384 -5.35 9.97 5.21
N LEU A 385 -4.95 9.98 3.93
CA LEU A 385 -3.96 10.94 3.42
C LEU A 385 -4.49 12.39 3.46
N VAL A 386 -5.79 12.61 3.21
CA VAL A 386 -6.41 13.93 3.37
C VAL A 386 -6.43 14.33 4.85
N TYR A 387 -6.75 13.41 5.76
CA TYR A 387 -6.72 13.68 7.21
C TYR A 387 -5.31 14.02 7.70
N LEU A 388 -4.28 13.31 7.23
CA LEU A 388 -2.88 13.66 7.53
C LEU A 388 -2.52 15.07 7.05
N ARG A 389 -2.89 15.41 5.80
CA ARG A 389 -2.68 16.77 5.25
C ARG A 389 -3.43 17.83 6.05
N ARG A 390 -4.64 17.53 6.54
CA ARG A 390 -5.43 18.42 7.40
C ARG A 390 -4.76 18.61 8.76
N ARG A 391 -4.43 17.53 9.49
CA ARG A 391 -3.77 17.57 10.80
C ARG A 391 -2.41 18.31 10.74
N LYS A 392 -1.67 18.18 9.64
CA LYS A 392 -0.46 18.97 9.36
C LYS A 392 -0.74 20.47 9.35
N VAL A 393 -1.75 20.91 8.59
CA VAL A 393 -2.11 22.33 8.49
C VAL A 393 -2.62 22.86 9.84
N GLU A 394 -3.47 22.09 10.52
CA GLU A 394 -4.02 22.43 11.84
C GLU A 394 -2.95 22.53 12.92
N SER A 395 -1.89 21.70 12.85
CA SER A 395 -0.74 21.76 13.76
C SER A 395 0.28 22.86 13.43
N GLY A 396 0.00 23.72 12.44
CA GLY A 396 0.84 24.87 12.10
C GLY A 396 2.03 24.55 11.18
N HIS A 397 2.15 23.31 10.68
CA HIS A 397 3.19 22.87 9.75
C HIS A 397 2.82 23.13 8.26
N GLY A 398 1.73 23.85 8.00
CA GLY A 398 1.32 24.26 6.66
C GLY A 398 2.13 25.45 6.12
N ASN A 399 2.11 25.62 4.79
CA ASN A 399 2.69 26.81 4.16
C ASN A 399 1.76 28.03 4.37
N LYS A 400 2.20 29.01 5.16
CA LYS A 400 1.39 30.22 5.48
C LYS A 400 0.95 31.00 4.23
N LEU A 401 1.79 31.09 3.20
CA LEU A 401 1.44 31.77 1.95
C LEU A 401 0.34 31.02 1.20
N GLU A 402 0.41 29.69 1.21
CA GLU A 402 -0.64 28.84 0.64
C GLU A 402 -1.95 28.98 1.42
N SER A 403 -1.89 28.99 2.76
CA SER A 403 -3.08 29.19 3.60
C SER A 403 -3.77 30.52 3.32
N ILE A 404 -3.01 31.62 3.22
CA ILE A 404 -3.55 32.94 2.85
C ILE A 404 -4.16 32.90 1.44
N GLY A 405 -3.46 32.28 0.48
CA GLY A 405 -3.97 32.10 -0.87
C GLY A 405 -5.29 31.33 -0.93
N MET A 406 -5.40 30.24 -0.17
CA MET A 406 -6.61 29.42 -0.07
C MET A 406 -7.75 30.16 0.65
N GLN A 407 -7.47 30.95 1.68
CA GLN A 407 -8.47 31.83 2.32
C GLN A 407 -8.99 32.89 1.35
N GLY A 408 -8.10 33.49 0.56
CA GLY A 408 -8.47 34.40 -0.52
C GLY A 408 -9.35 33.73 -1.57
N PHE A 409 -8.95 32.53 -2.03
CA PHE A 409 -9.73 31.73 -2.96
C PHE A 409 -11.13 31.40 -2.39
N ALA A 410 -11.22 30.94 -1.14
CA ALA A 410 -12.48 30.64 -0.47
C ALA A 410 -13.38 31.88 -0.36
N SER A 411 -12.82 33.03 0.00
CA SER A 411 -13.55 34.31 0.08
C SER A 411 -14.12 34.74 -1.27
N VAL A 412 -13.39 34.49 -2.36
CA VAL A 412 -13.84 34.78 -3.73
C VAL A 412 -14.92 33.80 -4.19
N MET A 413 -14.67 32.51 -4.02
CA MET A 413 -15.53 31.44 -4.51
C MET A 413 -16.81 31.26 -3.67
N GLY A 414 -16.78 31.65 -2.39
CA GLY A 414 -17.94 31.63 -1.51
C GLY A 414 -19.02 32.66 -1.86
N SER A 415 -18.80 33.53 -2.85
CA SER A 415 -19.80 34.51 -3.31
C SER A 415 -19.86 34.57 -4.83
N ALA A 416 -21.01 34.22 -5.40
CA ALA A 416 -21.26 34.31 -6.84
C ALA A 416 -20.97 35.72 -7.41
N LYS A 417 -21.28 36.78 -6.65
CA LYS A 417 -21.01 38.18 -7.05
C LYS A 417 -19.51 38.47 -7.14
N ARG A 418 -18.72 38.05 -6.13
CA ARG A 418 -17.26 38.24 -6.12
C ARG A 418 -16.58 37.44 -7.23
N MET A 419 -16.97 36.16 -7.37
CA MET A 419 -16.48 35.31 -8.45
C MET A 419 -16.77 35.93 -9.82
N SER A 420 -18.00 36.38 -10.07
CA SER A 420 -18.38 37.02 -11.35
C SER A 420 -17.57 38.30 -11.60
N GLY A 421 -17.40 39.16 -10.59
CA GLY A 421 -16.58 40.36 -10.70
C GLY A 421 -15.12 40.06 -11.06
N ILE A 422 -14.50 39.08 -10.40
CA ILE A 422 -13.11 38.68 -10.67
C ILE A 422 -12.97 38.05 -12.06
N VAL A 423 -13.91 37.21 -12.49
CA VAL A 423 -13.88 36.64 -13.84
C VAL A 423 -14.01 37.74 -14.91
N LYS A 424 -14.87 38.75 -14.70
CA LYS A 424 -14.99 39.91 -15.60
C LYS A 424 -13.70 40.73 -15.68
N LEU A 425 -13.06 41.00 -14.54
CA LEU A 425 -11.73 41.64 -14.50
C LEU A 425 -10.68 40.78 -15.21
N GLY A 426 -10.71 39.46 -15.00
CA GLY A 426 -9.86 38.49 -15.69
C GLY A 426 -10.05 38.52 -17.22
N LYS A 427 -11.28 38.65 -17.71
CA LYS A 427 -11.58 38.79 -19.16
C LYS A 427 -10.96 40.05 -19.77
N LEU A 428 -10.90 41.15 -19.01
CA LEU A 428 -10.24 42.38 -19.44
C LEU A 428 -8.71 42.22 -19.42
N GLY A 429 -8.16 41.70 -18.31
CA GLY A 429 -6.73 41.51 -18.11
C GLY A 429 -6.09 40.48 -19.06
N GLN A 430 -6.83 39.43 -19.42
CA GLN A 430 -6.29 38.39 -20.30
C GLN A 430 -5.95 38.89 -21.71
N LYS A 431 -6.52 40.01 -22.18
CA LYS A 431 -6.23 40.57 -23.52
C LYS A 431 -4.74 40.89 -23.73
N LEU A 432 -3.99 41.09 -22.65
CA LEU A 432 -2.56 41.38 -22.68
C LEU A 432 -1.69 40.11 -22.75
N VAL A 433 -2.23 38.95 -22.36
CA VAL A 433 -1.46 37.71 -22.13
C VAL A 433 -1.99 36.49 -22.89
N ALA A 434 -3.23 36.54 -23.37
CA ALA A 434 -3.85 35.49 -24.14
C ALA A 434 -3.59 35.70 -25.65
N LYS A 435 -3.09 34.68 -26.33
CA LYS A 435 -2.93 34.63 -27.79
C LYS A 435 -3.52 33.32 -28.30
N ASP A 436 -4.26 33.37 -29.39
CA ASP A 436 -4.87 32.19 -30.03
C ASP A 436 -5.72 31.32 -29.08
N GLY A 437 -6.43 31.97 -28.15
CA GLY A 437 -7.27 31.28 -27.18
C GLY A 437 -6.51 30.67 -26.00
N GLU A 438 -5.21 30.92 -25.88
CA GLU A 438 -4.32 30.30 -24.91
C GLU A 438 -3.53 31.34 -24.10
N ILE A 439 -3.27 31.03 -22.83
CA ILE A 439 -2.39 31.80 -21.94
C ILE A 439 -1.14 30.94 -21.67
N ARG A 440 -0.03 31.25 -22.35
CA ARG A 440 1.24 30.50 -22.24
C ARG A 440 2.20 31.05 -21.19
N LEU A 441 1.81 32.12 -20.49
CA LEU A 441 2.65 32.81 -19.52
C LEU A 441 3.03 31.89 -18.34
N LYS A 442 4.33 31.73 -18.09
CA LYS A 442 4.86 30.89 -17.00
C LYS A 442 5.23 31.71 -15.75
N LEU A 443 4.27 32.49 -15.25
CA LEU A 443 4.46 33.35 -14.06
C LEU A 443 3.53 32.93 -12.91
N GLY A 444 4.02 33.08 -11.68
CA GLY A 444 3.25 32.78 -10.47
C GLY A 444 2.63 31.37 -10.47
N PRO A 445 1.37 31.21 -10.04
CA PRO A 445 0.67 29.91 -10.01
C PRO A 445 0.57 29.21 -11.38
N LEU A 446 0.62 29.96 -12.49
CA LEU A 446 0.53 29.39 -13.84
C LEU A 446 1.82 28.69 -14.28
N LYS A 447 2.98 28.99 -13.67
CA LYS A 447 4.26 28.40 -14.07
C LYS A 447 4.21 26.87 -14.05
N GLY A 448 3.67 26.27 -12.99
CA GLY A 448 3.55 24.82 -12.85
C GLY A 448 2.64 24.19 -13.92
N TRP A 449 1.45 24.75 -14.11
CA TRP A 449 0.49 24.28 -15.12
C TRP A 449 1.04 24.44 -16.54
N ASN A 450 1.53 25.64 -16.88
CA ASN A 450 2.06 25.98 -18.21
C ASN A 450 3.42 25.34 -18.53
N THR A 451 3.99 24.56 -17.61
CA THR A 451 5.17 23.72 -17.90
C THR A 451 4.78 22.47 -18.69
N TYR A 452 3.59 21.91 -18.44
CA TYR A 452 3.15 20.63 -19.03
C TYR A 452 1.82 20.73 -19.79
N ARG A 453 1.02 21.78 -19.54
CA ARG A 453 -0.27 22.06 -20.17
C ARG A 453 -0.28 23.49 -20.67
N VAL A 454 -1.39 23.91 -21.26
CA VAL A 454 -1.62 25.32 -21.60
C VAL A 454 -2.91 25.78 -20.92
N THR A 455 -2.88 26.94 -20.27
CA THR A 455 -4.07 27.52 -19.66
C THR A 455 -4.99 28.08 -20.76
N PRO A 456 -6.26 27.65 -20.83
CA PRO A 456 -7.20 28.21 -21.80
C PRO A 456 -7.53 29.66 -21.44
N SER A 457 -7.74 30.50 -22.45
CA SER A 457 -8.32 31.83 -22.26
C SER A 457 -9.75 31.74 -21.74
N LEU A 458 -10.18 32.74 -20.98
CA LEU A 458 -11.56 32.89 -20.54
C LEU A 458 -12.45 33.17 -21.76
N PRO A 459 -13.61 32.50 -21.88
CA PRO A 459 -14.51 32.69 -23.01
C PRO A 459 -15.09 34.10 -23.01
N LYS A 460 -15.41 34.63 -24.20
CA LYS A 460 -16.02 35.96 -24.38
C LYS A 460 -17.32 36.07 -23.57
N GLU A 461 -18.17 35.06 -23.68
CA GLU A 461 -19.39 34.89 -22.89
C GLU A 461 -19.24 33.68 -21.98
N ALA A 462 -19.46 33.85 -20.68
CA ALA A 462 -19.45 32.72 -19.78
C ALA A 462 -20.83 32.03 -19.83
N PHE A 463 -20.87 30.72 -19.62
CA PHE A 463 -22.13 29.98 -19.52
C PHE A 463 -23.13 30.63 -18.54
N ARG A 464 -22.65 31.18 -17.43
CA ARG A 464 -23.48 31.90 -16.45
C ARG A 464 -24.14 33.17 -17.00
N ASP A 465 -23.48 33.85 -17.93
CA ASP A 465 -24.02 35.03 -18.59
C ASP A 465 -25.09 34.62 -19.62
N GLN A 466 -24.94 33.45 -20.25
CA GLN A 466 -25.87 32.88 -21.23
C GLN A 466 -27.05 32.14 -20.58
N TRP A 467 -26.89 31.68 -19.33
CA TRP A 467 -27.86 30.81 -18.66
C TRP A 467 -29.28 31.39 -18.58
N PRO A 468 -29.51 32.68 -18.25
CA PRO A 468 -30.87 33.22 -18.23
C PRO A 468 -31.57 33.15 -19.60
N THR A 469 -30.82 33.37 -20.68
CA THR A 469 -31.32 33.25 -22.05
C THR A 469 -31.61 31.80 -22.40
N LEU A 470 -30.67 30.90 -22.13
CA LEU A 470 -30.80 29.47 -22.40
C LEU A 470 -31.95 28.83 -21.59
N GLU A 471 -32.10 29.24 -20.33
CA GLU A 471 -33.20 28.80 -19.46
C GLU A 471 -34.55 29.30 -19.99
N SER A 472 -34.62 30.53 -20.50
CA SER A 472 -35.82 31.04 -21.16
C SER A 472 -36.15 30.27 -22.44
N GLU A 473 -35.14 29.95 -23.25
CA GLU A 473 -35.31 29.17 -24.48
C GLU A 473 -35.81 27.75 -24.18
N LEU A 474 -35.16 27.04 -23.25
CA LEU A 474 -35.56 25.70 -22.82
C LEU A 474 -36.99 25.68 -22.24
N ARG A 475 -37.36 26.67 -21.41
CA ARG A 475 -38.73 26.79 -20.87
C ARG A 475 -39.75 27.10 -21.95
N ASN A 476 -39.37 27.81 -23.01
CA ASN A 476 -40.25 28.10 -24.14
C ASN A 476 -40.39 26.91 -25.09
N GLU A 477 -39.34 26.10 -25.28
CA GLU A 477 -39.39 24.84 -26.04
C GLU A 477 -40.22 23.76 -25.32
N LEU A 478 -40.21 23.75 -23.99
CA LEU A 478 -41.03 22.85 -23.16
C LEU A 478 -42.51 23.26 -23.05
N ARG A 479 -42.95 24.36 -23.69
CA ARG A 479 -44.38 24.69 -23.72
C ARG A 479 -45.12 23.62 -24.50
N GLU A 480 -46.07 22.95 -23.84
CA GLU A 480 -46.93 21.96 -24.47
C GLU A 480 -47.53 22.52 -25.76
N MET A 481 -47.42 21.72 -26.82
CA MET A 481 -47.93 22.05 -28.15
C MET A 481 -49.42 22.39 -28.01
N LYS A 482 -49.85 23.56 -28.54
CA LYS A 482 -51.23 24.01 -28.37
C LYS A 482 -52.22 22.89 -28.81
N PRO A 483 -53.33 22.66 -28.09
CA PRO A 483 -54.20 21.50 -28.32
C PRO A 483 -54.69 21.37 -29.77
N ASP A 484 -54.94 22.50 -30.43
CA ASP A 484 -55.33 22.60 -31.83
C ASP A 484 -54.24 22.15 -32.81
N MET A 485 -52.97 22.46 -32.52
CA MET A 485 -51.83 21.94 -33.30
C MET A 485 -51.63 20.44 -33.07
N LEU A 486 -51.80 19.96 -31.84
CA LEU A 486 -51.67 18.55 -31.49
C LEU A 486 -52.73 17.70 -32.18
N GLU A 487 -53.97 18.21 -32.25
CA GLU A 487 -55.07 17.60 -33.00
C GLU A 487 -54.78 17.58 -34.51
N ARG A 488 -54.29 18.69 -35.08
CA ARG A 488 -53.88 18.77 -36.49
C ARG A 488 -52.77 17.78 -36.83
N MET A 489 -51.76 17.65 -35.99
CA MET A 489 -50.66 16.71 -36.21
C MET A 489 -51.11 15.24 -36.11
N LYS A 490 -52.01 14.92 -35.17
CA LYS A 490 -52.64 13.59 -35.11
C LYS A 490 -53.43 13.28 -36.38
N GLN A 491 -54.23 14.21 -36.89
CA GLN A 491 -54.98 14.05 -38.14
C GLN A 491 -54.06 13.86 -39.35
N VAL A 492 -52.93 14.58 -39.42
CA VAL A 492 -51.93 14.40 -40.50
C VAL A 492 -51.25 13.03 -40.40
N ALA A 493 -50.90 12.58 -39.19
CA ALA A 493 -50.30 11.27 -38.97
C ALA A 493 -51.28 10.12 -39.30
N GLU A 494 -52.56 10.27 -38.99
CA GLU A 494 -53.61 9.32 -39.38
C GLU A 494 -53.81 9.28 -40.89
N ARG A 495 -53.82 10.43 -41.57
CA ARG A 495 -53.88 10.49 -43.04
C ARG A 495 -52.67 9.84 -43.71
N GLN A 496 -51.47 10.00 -43.15
CA GLN A 496 -50.28 9.32 -43.66
C GLN A 496 -50.32 7.80 -43.44
N LYS A 497 -50.88 7.34 -42.31
CA LYS A 497 -51.12 5.91 -42.08
C LYS A 497 -52.18 5.34 -43.01
N GLN A 498 -53.21 6.11 -43.35
CA GLN A 498 -54.28 5.69 -44.27
C GLN A 498 -53.88 5.81 -45.76
N GLY A 499 -52.92 6.67 -46.10
CA GLY A 499 -52.42 6.86 -47.48
C GLY A 499 -51.26 5.95 -47.90
N GLY A 500 -50.71 5.13 -47.00
CA GLY A 500 -49.55 4.25 -47.26
C GLY A 500 -49.88 2.88 -47.87
N GLY A 501 -51.12 2.64 -48.29
CA GLY A 501 -51.59 1.35 -48.79
C GLY A 501 -52.34 1.47 -50.11
N GLY A 502 -51.63 1.70 -51.21
CA GLY A 502 -52.19 1.48 -52.55
C GLY A 502 -51.56 2.33 -53.65
N GLY A 503 -50.96 1.68 -54.65
CA GLY A 503 -50.74 2.31 -55.96
C GLY A 503 -49.41 2.01 -56.63
N HIS A 504 -49.36 0.87 -57.30
CA HIS A 504 -48.43 0.39 -58.33
C HIS A 504 -48.02 1.36 -59.46
N HIS A 505 -46.94 0.94 -60.15
CA HIS A 505 -46.57 1.09 -61.58
C HIS A 505 -45.76 2.33 -62.04
N GLY A 506 -44.62 2.01 -62.68
CA GLY A 506 -43.73 2.91 -63.42
C GLY A 506 -42.31 2.38 -63.42
#